data_AF-A0A498P5X8-F1
#
_entry.id   AF-A0A498P5X8-F1
#
_cell.length_a   1.000
_cell.length_b   1.000
_cell.length_c   1.000
_cell.angle_alpha   90.00
_cell.angle_beta   90.00
_cell.angle_gamma   90.00
#
_symmetry.space_group_name_H-M   'P 1'
#
loop_
_entity.id
_entity.type
_entity.pdbx_description
1 polymer ?
#
loop_
_entity_poly.entity_id
_entity_poly.type
_entity_poly.pdbx_seq_one_letter_code
_entity_poly.pdbx_strand_id
1 'polypeptide(L)'
;MDEGAKLHIYDPKVLKEQIIQDLSQPSISGDNPERVSDLVTVTSDPYEACESAHALVICTEWDMFKDLDYEKIYHKMLKPAFIFDGRRVLDHLHTQLQNFGFQIETIGKKVTTRIPFTPTGGVPRINEPPVKKPKA
;
A
#
# COMPACT_ATOMS: atom_id res chain seq x y z
N MET A 1 0.81 -17.66 1.83
CA MET A 1 1.18 -16.76 2.98
C MET A 1 2.69 -16.71 3.12
N ASP A 2 3.41 -16.64 2.02
CA ASP A 2 4.67 -17.38 1.92
C ASP A 2 5.87 -16.56 2.37
N GLU A 3 5.72 -15.24 2.34
CA GLU A 3 6.70 -14.25 2.77
C GLU A 3 6.66 -13.95 4.28
N GLY A 4 5.78 -14.59 5.05
CA GLY A 4 5.71 -14.44 6.51
C GLY A 4 5.23 -13.06 7.01
N ALA A 5 4.57 -12.27 6.16
CA ALA A 5 4.01 -10.98 6.54
C ALA A 5 2.91 -11.13 7.60
N LYS A 6 2.88 -10.22 8.57
CA LYS A 6 1.77 -10.08 9.52
C LYS A 6 0.71 -9.16 8.91
N LEU A 7 -0.46 -9.71 8.65
CA LEU A 7 -1.58 -9.04 8.01
C LEU A 7 -2.57 -8.57 9.07
N HIS A 8 -2.87 -7.28 9.05
CA HIS A 8 -3.99 -6.70 9.79
C HIS A 8 -5.06 -6.32 8.78
N ILE A 9 -6.19 -7.02 8.80
CA ILE A 9 -7.21 -6.95 7.76
C ILE A 9 -8.44 -6.24 8.32
N TYR A 10 -8.90 -5.22 7.60
CA TYR A 10 -10.17 -4.55 7.83
C TYR A 10 -11.04 -4.64 6.59
N ASP A 11 -12.30 -5.03 6.77
CA ASP A 11 -13.37 -4.88 5.78
C ASP A 11 -14.67 -4.50 6.50
N PRO A 12 -15.42 -3.48 6.03
CA PRO A 12 -16.63 -2.99 6.70
C PRO A 12 -17.81 -3.96 6.66
N LYS A 13 -17.78 -5.01 5.82
CA LYS A 13 -18.92 -5.90 5.56
C LYS A 13 -18.61 -7.38 5.72
N VAL A 14 -17.38 -7.82 5.46
CA VAL A 14 -17.02 -9.23 5.58
C VAL A 14 -16.84 -9.59 7.06
N LEU A 15 -17.47 -10.70 7.47
CA LEU A 15 -17.34 -11.23 8.83
C LEU A 15 -15.93 -11.76 9.06
N LYS A 16 -15.41 -11.59 10.29
CA LYS A 16 -14.10 -12.10 10.70
C LYS A 16 -13.99 -13.60 10.45
N GLU A 17 -15.02 -14.36 10.80
CA GLU A 17 -15.06 -15.81 10.63
C GLU A 17 -14.91 -16.20 9.16
N GLN A 18 -15.53 -15.44 8.25
CA GLN A 18 -15.42 -15.66 6.82
C GLN A 18 -13.99 -15.40 6.32
N ILE A 19 -13.37 -14.29 6.74
CA ILE A 19 -11.97 -13.98 6.37
C ILE A 19 -11.03 -15.10 6.84
N ILE A 20 -11.19 -15.56 8.08
CA ILE A 20 -10.37 -16.64 8.62
C ILE A 20 -10.62 -17.95 7.87
N GLN A 21 -11.88 -18.30 7.58
CA GLN A 21 -12.22 -19.49 6.82
C GLN A 21 -11.61 -19.47 5.41
N ASP A 22 -11.71 -18.33 4.72
CA ASP A 22 -11.17 -18.17 3.37
C ASP A 22 -9.65 -18.31 3.37
N LEU A 23 -8.96 -17.69 4.33
CA LEU A 23 -7.49 -17.79 4.43
C LEU A 23 -7.01 -19.15 4.92
N SER A 24 -7.84 -19.91 5.64
CA SER A 24 -7.51 -21.25 6.15
C SER A 24 -7.65 -22.35 5.10
N GLN A 25 -8.08 -22.02 3.88
CA GLN A 25 -8.16 -23.00 2.80
C GLN A 25 -6.76 -23.62 2.53
N PRO A 26 -6.66 -24.94 2.30
CA PRO A 26 -5.38 -25.62 2.12
C PRO A 26 -4.50 -25.04 1.00
N SER A 27 -5.13 -24.46 -0.03
CA SER A 27 -4.42 -23.81 -1.14
C SER A 27 -3.69 -22.52 -0.75
N ILE A 28 -4.03 -21.90 0.38
CA ILE A 28 -3.50 -20.60 0.83
C ILE A 28 -2.54 -20.76 2.00
N SER A 29 -2.91 -21.60 2.97
CA SER A 29 -2.17 -21.78 4.22
C SER A 29 -1.40 -23.10 4.31
N GLY A 30 -1.54 -23.97 3.30
CA GLY A 30 -0.99 -25.32 3.33
C GLY A 30 -1.63 -26.16 4.43
N ASP A 31 -0.88 -27.15 4.91
CA ASP A 31 -1.36 -28.09 5.93
C ASP A 31 -1.14 -27.61 7.38
N ASN A 32 -0.66 -26.37 7.59
CA ASN A 32 -0.45 -25.82 8.92
C ASN A 32 -1.69 -25.04 9.40
N PRO A 33 -2.49 -25.59 10.34
CA PRO A 33 -3.70 -24.93 10.83
C PRO A 33 -3.44 -23.66 11.65
N GLU A 34 -2.25 -23.50 12.24
CA GLU A 34 -1.92 -22.35 13.11
C GLU A 34 -1.42 -21.14 12.30
N ARG A 35 -1.09 -21.34 11.02
CA ARG A 35 -0.47 -20.30 10.18
C ARG A 35 -1.32 -19.04 10.07
N VAL A 36 -2.64 -19.20 9.94
CA VAL A 36 -3.58 -18.08 9.85
C VAL A 36 -3.63 -17.32 11.17
N SER A 37 -3.76 -18.02 12.30
CA SER A 37 -3.82 -17.38 13.62
C SER A 37 -2.54 -16.63 13.98
N ASP A 38 -1.38 -17.09 13.51
CA ASP A 38 -0.09 -16.46 13.80
C ASP A 38 0.16 -15.18 12.99
N LEU A 39 -0.36 -15.14 11.76
CA LEU A 39 -0.05 -14.10 10.79
C LEU A 39 -1.21 -13.13 10.53
N VAL A 40 -2.45 -13.50 10.83
CA VAL A 40 -3.63 -12.72 10.46
C VAL A 40 -4.36 -12.22 11.69
N THR A 41 -4.48 -10.90 11.79
CA THR A 41 -5.35 -10.21 12.73
C THR A 41 -6.46 -9.52 11.93
N VAL A 42 -7.72 -9.83 12.23
CA VAL A 42 -8.86 -9.10 11.65
C VAL A 42 -9.28 -8.01 12.64
N THR A 43 -9.29 -6.76 12.20
CA THR A 43 -9.64 -5.59 13.01
C THR A 43 -11.02 -5.05 12.63
N SER A 44 -11.66 -4.32 13.55
CA SER A 44 -12.93 -3.62 13.30
C SER A 44 -12.74 -2.14 12.96
N ASP A 45 -11.50 -1.64 13.00
CA ASP A 45 -11.13 -0.26 12.73
C ASP A 45 -9.99 -0.21 11.69
N PRO A 46 -10.12 0.52 10.56
CA PRO A 46 -9.04 0.68 9.60
C PRO A 46 -7.81 1.38 10.19
N TYR A 47 -7.97 2.24 11.20
CA TYR A 47 -6.83 2.92 11.83
C TYR A 47 -5.97 1.94 12.67
N GLU A 48 -6.61 0.97 13.32
CA GLU A 48 -5.94 -0.11 14.04
C GLU A 48 -5.16 -1.01 13.08
N ALA A 49 -5.73 -1.31 11.90
CA ALA A 49 -5.06 -2.12 10.88
C ALA A 49 -3.75 -1.48 10.36
N CYS A 50 -3.63 -0.15 10.45
CA CYS A 50 -2.46 0.58 10.00
C CYS A 50 -1.41 0.79 11.10
N GLU A 51 -1.69 0.43 12.35
CA GLU A 51 -0.78 0.71 13.46
C GLU A 51 0.50 -0.13 13.36
N SER A 52 1.66 0.53 13.42
CA SER A 52 2.97 -0.10 13.22
C SER A 52 3.11 -0.88 11.91
N ALA A 53 2.26 -0.60 10.90
CA ALA A 53 2.35 -1.23 9.58
C ALA A 53 3.47 -0.59 8.74
N HIS A 54 4.15 -1.41 7.92
CA HIS A 54 5.10 -0.93 6.92
C HIS A 54 4.40 -0.46 5.64
N ALA A 55 3.31 -1.12 5.28
CA ALA A 55 2.54 -0.85 4.07
C ALA A 55 1.04 -0.95 4.35
N LEU A 56 0.28 -0.05 3.73
CA LEU A 56 -1.15 -0.12 3.58
C LEU A 56 -1.46 -0.61 2.16
N VAL A 57 -2.31 -1.63 2.03
CA VAL A 57 -2.69 -2.20 0.73
C VAL A 57 -4.20 -2.12 0.58
N ILE A 58 -4.69 -1.43 -0.45
CA ILE A 58 -6.11 -1.37 -0.77
C ILE A 58 -6.46 -2.45 -1.78
N CYS A 59 -7.20 -3.45 -1.31
CA CYS A 59 -7.63 -4.60 -2.11
C CYS A 59 -9.11 -4.53 -2.55
N THR A 60 -9.91 -3.64 -1.94
CA THR A 60 -11.33 -3.44 -2.22
C THR A 60 -11.67 -1.95 -2.34
N GLU A 61 -12.65 -1.62 -3.19
CA GLU A 61 -13.01 -0.25 -3.56
C GLU A 61 -14.09 0.38 -2.67
N TRP A 62 -14.02 0.20 -1.35
CA TRP A 62 -14.98 0.83 -0.45
C TRP A 62 -14.82 2.36 -0.46
N ASP A 63 -15.93 3.08 -0.66
CA ASP A 63 -15.93 4.56 -0.73
C ASP A 63 -15.34 5.19 0.54
N MET A 64 -15.57 4.59 1.71
CA MET A 64 -15.03 5.09 2.98
C MET A 64 -13.50 5.23 3.00
N PHE A 65 -12.78 4.45 2.17
CA PHE A 65 -11.32 4.53 2.10
C PHE A 65 -10.85 5.86 1.48
N LYS A 66 -11.69 6.54 0.70
CA LYS A 66 -11.40 7.86 0.15
C LYS A 66 -11.36 8.95 1.22
N ASP A 67 -12.09 8.73 2.32
CA ASP A 67 -12.35 9.76 3.34
C ASP A 67 -11.61 9.50 4.66
N LEU A 68 -10.69 8.52 4.70
CA LEU A 68 -9.89 8.25 5.90
C LEU A 68 -8.90 9.39 6.21
N ASP A 69 -8.61 9.56 7.49
CA ASP A 69 -7.57 10.48 7.95
C ASP A 69 -6.18 9.87 7.71
N TYR A 70 -5.64 10.12 6.51
CA TYR A 70 -4.34 9.61 6.09
C TYR A 70 -3.16 10.26 6.83
N GLU A 71 -3.31 11.47 7.37
CA GLU A 71 -2.27 12.09 8.20
C GLU A 71 -2.12 11.32 9.52
N LYS A 72 -3.24 11.00 10.16
CA LYS A 72 -3.28 10.14 11.35
C LYS A 72 -2.72 8.75 11.08
N ILE A 73 -3.09 8.13 9.95
CA ILE A 73 -2.53 6.84 9.52
C ILE A 73 -1.02 6.94 9.36
N TYR A 74 -0.54 7.99 8.67
CA TYR A 74 0.88 8.21 8.45
C TYR A 74 1.66 8.26 9.77
N HIS A 75 1.17 8.99 10.77
CA HIS A 75 1.85 9.09 12.07
C HIS A 75 1.93 7.76 12.83
N LYS A 76 1.00 6.83 12.61
CA LYS A 76 0.98 5.51 13.27
C LYS A 76 1.77 4.42 12.54
N MET A 77 2.06 4.59 11.26
CA MET A 77 2.81 3.62 10.48
C MET A 77 4.32 3.69 10.76
N LEU A 78 5.04 2.60 10.45
CA LEU A 78 6.50 2.60 10.41
C LEU A 78 7.01 3.40 9.20
N LYS A 79 8.30 3.74 9.20
CA LYS A 79 8.93 4.53 8.12
C LYS A 79 10.08 3.76 7.47
N PRO A 80 10.20 3.78 6.13
CA PRO A 80 9.30 4.43 5.16
C PRO A 80 7.88 3.80 5.13
N ALA A 81 6.85 4.64 4.96
CA ALA A 81 5.45 4.21 4.92
C ALA A 81 4.97 4.07 3.47
N PHE A 82 4.48 2.89 3.10
CA PHE A 82 4.01 2.61 1.74
C PHE A 82 2.48 2.55 1.65
N ILE A 83 1.94 3.00 0.52
CA ILE A 83 0.55 2.75 0.13
C ILE A 83 0.54 2.07 -1.23
N PHE A 84 -0.11 0.92 -1.33
CA PHE A 84 -0.37 0.24 -2.59
C PHE A 84 -1.88 0.29 -2.87
N ASP A 85 -2.28 1.19 -3.77
CA ASP A 85 -3.68 1.32 -4.18
C ASP A 85 -3.97 0.42 -5.39
N GLY A 86 -4.46 -0.79 -5.09
CA GLY A 86 -4.86 -1.78 -6.08
C GLY A 86 -6.18 -1.49 -6.78
N ARG A 87 -6.94 -0.48 -6.33
CA ARG A 87 -8.30 -0.19 -6.80
C ARG A 87 -8.49 1.21 -7.36
N ARG A 88 -7.42 2.02 -7.36
CA ARG A 88 -7.41 3.42 -7.81
C ARG A 88 -8.42 4.30 -7.06
N VAL A 89 -8.69 3.98 -5.79
CA VAL A 89 -9.62 4.78 -4.96
C VAL A 89 -9.00 6.09 -4.46
N LEU A 90 -7.66 6.15 -4.35
CA LEU A 90 -6.94 7.29 -3.80
C LEU A 90 -6.38 8.23 -4.88
N ASP A 91 -6.81 8.05 -6.13
CA ASP A 91 -6.25 8.76 -7.30
C ASP A 91 -6.21 10.29 -7.17
N HIS A 92 -7.19 10.84 -6.42
CA HIS A 92 -7.35 12.26 -6.13
C HIS A 92 -6.52 12.75 -4.95
N LEU A 93 -6.01 11.85 -4.09
CA LEU A 93 -5.23 12.17 -2.90
C LEU A 93 -3.72 12.01 -3.09
N HIS A 94 -3.24 11.50 -4.23
CA HIS A 94 -1.81 11.18 -4.42
C HIS A 94 -0.86 12.31 -4.00
N THR A 95 -1.10 13.54 -4.45
CA THR A 95 -0.27 14.70 -4.09
C THR A 95 -0.27 14.95 -2.59
N GLN A 96 -1.43 14.84 -1.93
CA GLN A 96 -1.55 15.03 -0.48
C GLN A 96 -0.83 13.91 0.29
N LEU A 97 -1.00 12.66 -0.13
CA LEU A 97 -0.33 11.50 0.48
C LEU A 97 1.20 11.60 0.36
N GLN A 98 1.69 12.05 -0.81
CA GLN A 98 3.11 12.32 -1.01
C GLN A 98 3.62 13.48 -0.14
N ASN A 99 2.80 14.51 0.08
CA ASN A 99 3.16 15.63 0.97
C ASN A 99 3.26 15.20 2.43
N PHE A 100 2.45 14.24 2.89
CA PHE A 100 2.61 13.63 4.22
C PHE A 100 3.90 12.81 4.31
N GLY A 101 4.33 12.20 3.21
CA GLY A 101 5.56 11.41 3.12
C GLY A 101 5.32 9.94 2.76
N PHE A 102 4.11 9.57 2.35
CA PHE A 102 3.86 8.23 1.83
C PHE A 102 4.58 7.98 0.52
N GLN A 103 5.06 6.75 0.37
CA GLN A 103 5.41 6.18 -0.93
C GLN A 103 4.19 5.46 -1.50
N ILE A 104 3.42 6.18 -2.32
CA ILE A 104 2.19 5.64 -2.93
C ILE A 104 2.44 5.12 -4.34
N GLU A 105 1.99 3.91 -4.59
CA GLU A 105 1.93 3.24 -5.89
C GLU A 105 0.49 2.88 -6.22
N THR A 106 0.11 2.95 -7.51
CA THR A 106 -1.23 2.56 -7.96
C THR A 106 -1.17 1.84 -9.31
N ILE A 107 -2.18 1.02 -9.60
CA ILE A 107 -2.25 0.27 -10.85
C ILE A 107 -2.47 1.21 -12.04
N GLY A 108 -1.67 1.01 -13.10
CA GLY A 108 -1.89 1.64 -14.40
C GLY A 108 -1.60 3.14 -14.48
N LYS A 109 -0.97 3.73 -13.45
CA LYS A 109 -0.60 5.14 -13.44
C LYS A 109 0.77 5.31 -12.79
N LYS A 110 1.68 5.96 -13.51
CA LYS A 110 2.97 6.37 -12.94
C LYS A 110 2.72 7.50 -11.95
N VAL A 111 2.92 7.24 -10.66
CA VAL A 111 2.93 8.28 -9.63
C VAL A 111 4.30 8.94 -9.67
N THR A 112 4.37 10.24 -9.98
CA THR A 112 5.65 10.95 -10.11
C THR A 112 6.42 10.89 -8.80
N THR A 113 7.63 10.34 -8.83
CA THR A 113 8.41 10.00 -7.65
C THR A 113 9.20 11.18 -7.09
N ARG A 114 9.06 11.43 -5.78
CA ARG A 114 10.20 11.79 -4.93
C ARG A 114 10.44 10.60 -4.00
N ILE A 115 11.24 9.62 -4.43
CA ILE A 115 11.69 8.56 -3.54
C ILE A 115 13.10 8.97 -3.06
N PRO A 116 13.29 9.32 -1.77
CA PRO A 116 14.59 9.76 -1.27
C PRO A 116 15.70 8.69 -1.32
N PHE A 117 15.33 7.42 -1.51
CA PHE A 117 16.23 6.27 -1.44
C PHE A 117 16.55 5.62 -2.79
N THR A 118 15.99 6.11 -3.90
CA THR A 118 16.42 5.69 -5.24
C THR A 118 17.62 6.55 -5.66
N PRO A 119 18.75 5.96 -6.12
CA PRO A 119 19.82 6.74 -6.70
C PRO A 119 19.24 7.63 -7.79
N THR A 120 19.59 8.91 -7.77
CA THR A 120 19.17 9.91 -8.74
C THR A 120 19.80 9.62 -10.11
N GLY A 121 19.32 8.57 -10.78
CA GLY A 121 19.49 8.41 -12.22
C GLY A 121 18.74 9.54 -12.89
N GLY A 122 19.48 10.50 -13.44
CA GLY A 122 19.05 11.81 -13.90
C GLY A 122 17.64 11.86 -14.50
N VAL A 123 16.82 12.74 -13.95
CA VAL A 123 15.58 13.18 -14.57
C VAL A 123 15.95 13.88 -15.89
N PRO A 124 15.46 13.44 -17.06
CA PRO A 124 15.59 14.24 -18.27
C PRO A 124 14.79 15.52 -18.07
N ARG A 125 15.46 16.67 -18.13
CA ARG A 125 14.81 17.98 -18.08
C ARG A 125 13.93 18.09 -19.33
N ILE A 126 12.62 18.12 -19.13
CA ILE A 126 11.59 18.05 -20.18
C ILE A 126 11.61 19.28 -21.11
N ASN A 127 12.39 20.32 -20.78
CA ASN A 127 12.41 21.60 -21.49
C ASN A 127 13.75 21.99 -22.14
N GLU A 128 14.75 21.10 -22.22
CA GLU A 128 16.00 21.42 -22.92
C GLU A 128 15.99 20.91 -24.37
N PRO A 129 16.31 21.76 -25.37
CA PRO A 129 16.34 21.33 -26.76
C PRO A 129 17.43 20.27 -27.00
N PRO A 130 17.23 19.36 -27.98
CA PRO A 130 18.10 18.21 -28.17
C PRO A 130 19.54 18.63 -28.49
N VAL A 131 20.50 18.11 -27.72
CA VAL A 131 21.93 18.33 -27.94
C VAL A 131 22.34 17.66 -29.25
N LYS A 132 22.80 18.47 -30.21
CA LYS A 132 23.36 17.97 -31.47
C LYS A 132 24.63 17.17 -31.20
N LYS A 133 24.63 15.88 -31.55
CA LYS A 133 25.82 15.04 -31.49
C LYS A 133 26.89 15.59 -32.45
N PRO A 134 28.18 15.66 -32.05
CA PRO A 134 29.25 15.96 -32.98
C PRO A 134 29.39 14.81 -33.96
N LYS A 135 29.56 15.14 -35.24
CA LYS A 135 29.86 14.19 -36.30
C LYS A 135 31.28 13.66 -36.06
N ALA A 136 31.41 12.33 -35.97
CA ALA A 136 32.67 11.64 -36.21
C ALA A 136 32.89 11.51 -37.73
#